data_AF-A0A2M8E159-F1
#
_entry.id   AF-A0A2M8E159-F1
#
_cell.length_a   1.000
_cell.length_b   1.000
_cell.length_c   1.000
_cell.angle_alpha   90.00
_cell.angle_beta   90.00
_cell.angle_gamma   90.00
#
_symmetry.space_group_name_H-M   'P 1'
#
loop_
_entity.id
_entity.type
_entity.pdbx_description
1 polymer ?
#
loop_
_entity_poly.entity_id
_entity_poly.type
_entity_poly.pdbx_seq_one_letter_code
_entity_poly.pdbx_strand_id
1 'polypeptide(L)'
;MTISAASIIHRATDLLQDQTSVRWPANELVRWLNDAQRAIVKVRPDAMNTTATMTLVAGSRQDLDNASLTPPPAKLIEITRNMAATSTKGAVRLVPRQI
;
A
#
# COMPACT_ATOMS: atom_id res chain seq x y z
N MET A 1 5.97 18.77 -0.99
CA MET A 1 6.71 18.62 -2.26
C MET A 1 6.92 17.14 -2.51
N THR A 2 6.55 16.63 -3.68
CA THR A 2 6.77 15.22 -4.05
C THR A 2 8.18 15.08 -4.62
N ILE A 3 8.90 14.02 -4.25
CA ILE A 3 10.21 13.68 -4.82
C ILE A 3 9.96 12.61 -5.88
N SER A 4 10.43 12.82 -7.11
CA SER A 4 10.30 11.81 -8.16
C SER A 4 11.24 10.65 -7.90
N ALA A 5 10.82 9.42 -8.18
CA ALA A 5 11.68 8.24 -8.09
C ALA A 5 12.96 8.43 -8.94
N ALA A 6 12.83 9.01 -10.14
CA ALA A 6 13.96 9.35 -11.00
C ALA A 6 15.02 10.21 -10.29
N SER A 7 14.62 11.22 -9.52
CA SER A 7 15.58 12.06 -8.78
C SER A 7 16.35 11.30 -7.70
N ILE A 8 15.73 10.29 -7.08
CA ILE A 8 16.39 9.41 -6.10
C ILE A 8 17.41 8.53 -6.82
N ILE A 9 17.03 7.95 -7.96
CA ILE A 9 17.93 7.11 -8.77
C ILE A 9 19.12 7.93 -9.29
N HIS A 10 18.91 9.15 -9.79
CA HIS A 10 20.00 10.03 -10.22
C HIS A 10 21.00 10.33 -9.08
N ARG A 11 20.50 10.63 -7.88
CA ARG A 11 21.38 10.82 -6.73
C ARG A 11 22.16 9.56 -6.34
N ALA A 12 21.56 8.38 -6.53
CA ALA A 12 22.24 7.11 -6.28
C ALA A 12 23.34 6.86 -7.32
N THR A 13 23.10 7.16 -8.61
CA THR A 13 24.14 7.03 -9.65
C THR A 13 25.30 7.98 -9.41
N ASP A 14 25.04 9.21 -8.95
CA ASP A 14 26.09 10.17 -8.58
C ASP A 14 26.93 9.66 -7.39
N LEU A 15 26.27 9.12 -6.36
CA LEU A 15 26.94 8.58 -5.16
C LEU A 15 27.78 7.34 -5.48
N LEU A 16 27.31 6.50 -6.42
CA LEU A 16 28.02 5.32 -6.89
C LEU A 16 29.14 5.65 -7.91
N GLN A 17 29.24 6.91 -8.36
CA GLN A 17 30.16 7.36 -9.42
C GLN A 17 29.95 6.61 -10.76
N ASP A 18 28.71 6.19 -11.05
CA ASP A 18 28.33 5.46 -12.28
C ASP A 18 27.37 6.30 -13.13
N GLN A 19 27.86 7.44 -13.62
CA GLN A 19 27.05 8.40 -14.39
C GLN A 19 26.51 7.84 -15.70
N THR A 20 27.15 6.80 -16.24
CA THR A 20 26.72 6.11 -17.47
C THR A 20 25.85 4.88 -17.19
N SER A 21 25.63 4.53 -15.91
CA SER A 21 24.81 3.39 -15.47
C SER A 21 25.21 2.07 -16.14
N VAL A 22 26.52 1.85 -16.31
CA VAL A 22 27.05 0.64 -16.96
C VAL A 22 27.21 -0.48 -15.93
N ARG A 23 27.66 -0.14 -14.72
CA ARG A 23 27.89 -1.13 -13.65
C ARG A 23 26.61 -1.41 -12.88
N TRP A 24 25.80 -0.37 -12.67
CA TRP A 24 24.51 -0.42 -11.99
C TRP A 24 23.44 0.17 -12.91
N PRO A 25 22.86 -0.66 -13.80
CA PRO A 25 21.80 -0.22 -14.69
C PRO A 25 20.62 0.41 -13.93
N ALA A 26 20.04 1.49 -14.49
CA ALA A 26 18.97 2.22 -13.83
C ALA A 26 17.73 1.35 -13.52
N ASN A 27 17.42 0.37 -14.38
CA ASN A 27 16.33 -0.58 -14.13
C ASN A 27 16.59 -1.48 -12.91
N GLU A 28 17.85 -1.78 -12.59
CA GLU A 28 18.24 -2.53 -11.41
C GLU A 28 18.06 -1.68 -10.15
N LEU A 29 18.54 -0.43 -10.15
CA LEU A 29 18.34 0.50 -9.03
C LEU A 29 16.86 0.74 -8.72
N VAL A 30 16.00 0.76 -9.74
CA VAL A 30 14.55 0.82 -9.55
C VAL A 30 14.00 -0.44 -8.86
N ARG A 31 14.53 -1.63 -9.17
CA ARG A 31 14.13 -2.86 -8.47
C ARG A 31 14.51 -2.80 -6.99
N TRP A 32 15.72 -2.36 -6.68
CA TRP A 32 16.17 -2.16 -5.30
C TRP A 32 15.30 -1.16 -4.53
N LEU A 33 14.90 -0.06 -5.18
CA LEU A 33 13.98 0.91 -4.60
C LEU A 33 12.62 0.28 -4.28
N ASN A 34 12.05 -0.49 -5.21
CA ASN A 34 10.78 -1.17 -5.02
C ASN A 34 10.85 -2.22 -3.90
N ASP A 35 11.95 -2.97 -3.82
CA ASP A 35 12.18 -3.97 -2.77
C ASP A 35 12.28 -3.31 -1.39
N ALA A 36 12.97 -2.17 -1.29
CA ALA A 36 13.02 -1.38 -0.06
C ALA A 36 11.64 -0.88 0.35
N GLN A 37 10.84 -0.34 -0.58
CA GLN A 37 9.46 0.08 -0.30
C GLN A 37 8.61 -1.10 0.20
N ARG A 38 8.73 -2.27 -0.42
CA ARG A 38 8.01 -3.49 0.01
C ARG A 38 8.44 -3.95 1.41
N ALA A 39 9.73 -3.88 1.72
CA ALA A 39 10.24 -4.20 3.05
C ALA A 39 9.69 -3.24 4.12
N ILE A 40 9.62 -1.94 3.82
CA ILE A 40 9.02 -0.94 4.70
C ILE A 40 7.54 -1.24 4.95
N VAL A 41 6.75 -1.46 3.89
CA VAL A 41 5.31 -1.75 4.01
C VAL A 41 5.03 -3.01 4.82
N LYS A 42 5.92 -4.01 4.76
CA LYS A 42 5.78 -5.25 5.55
C LYS A 42 5.85 -4.98 7.07
N VAL A 43 6.70 -4.06 7.51
CA VAL A 43 6.84 -3.70 8.93
C VAL A 43 5.82 -2.63 9.32
N ARG A 44 5.56 -1.68 8.41
CA ARG A 44 4.72 -0.52 8.63
C ARG A 44 3.67 -0.41 7.51
N PRO A 45 2.55 -1.16 7.59
CA PRO A 45 1.52 -1.17 6.55
C PRO A 45 0.86 0.19 6.30
N ASP A 46 0.87 1.08 7.30
CA ASP A 46 0.38 2.46 7.19
C ASP A 46 1.28 3.37 6.35
N ALA A 47 2.50 2.94 5.98
CA ALA A 47 3.38 3.70 5.10
C ALA A 47 2.85 3.82 3.66
N MET A 48 1.93 2.94 3.26
CA MET A 48 1.27 2.96 1.95
C MET A 48 -0.24 2.73 2.15
N ASN A 49 -0.93 3.76 2.63
CA ASN A 49 -2.37 3.71 2.86
C ASN A 49 -3.16 4.18 1.62
N THR A 50 -4.28 3.51 1.36
CA THR A 50 -5.28 3.94 0.37
C THR A 50 -6.67 3.75 0.95
N THR A 51 -7.59 4.64 0.60
CA THR A 51 -8.97 4.58 1.07
C THR A 51 -9.87 4.18 -0.09
N ALA A 52 -10.69 3.15 0.11
CA ALA A 52 -11.68 2.70 -0.85
C ALA A 52 -13.01 2.40 -0.17
N THR A 53 -14.09 2.48 -0.94
CA THR A 53 -15.42 2.04 -0.52
C THR A 53 -15.62 0.59 -0.91
N MET A 54 -16.01 -0.25 0.05
CA MET A 54 -16.23 -1.69 -0.15
C MET A 54 -17.67 -2.05 0.20
N THR A 55 -18.34 -2.80 -0.68
CA THR A 55 -19.65 -3.39 -0.40
C THR A 55 -19.47 -4.67 0.42
N LEU A 56 -20.10 -4.74 1.58
CA LEU A 56 -19.98 -5.89 2.49
C LEU A 56 -20.89 -7.04 2.04
N VAL A 57 -20.43 -8.28 2.22
CA VAL A 57 -21.22 -9.50 2.01
C VAL A 57 -21.85 -9.96 3.32
N ALA A 58 -22.93 -10.76 3.25
CA ALA A 58 -23.56 -11.32 4.44
C ALA A 58 -22.59 -12.22 5.21
N GLY A 59 -22.37 -11.92 6.49
CA GLY A 59 -21.49 -12.69 7.38
C GLY A 59 -20.47 -11.82 8.13
N SER A 60 -19.76 -12.43 9.07
CA SER A 60 -18.73 -11.74 9.89
C SER A 60 -17.35 -11.70 9.21
N ARG A 61 -17.05 -12.62 8.30
CA ARG A 61 -15.81 -12.64 7.50
C ARG A 61 -16.02 -11.84 6.23
N GLN A 62 -15.12 -10.89 5.97
CA GLN A 62 -15.09 -10.11 4.74
C GLN A 62 -13.81 -10.41 3.98
N ASP A 63 -13.90 -10.45 2.65
CA ASP A 63 -12.73 -10.58 1.78
C ASP A 63 -12.28 -9.18 1.34
N LEU A 64 -10.98 -8.91 1.51
CA LEU A 64 -10.39 -7.62 1.14
C LEU A 64 -10.22 -7.46 -0.37
N ASP A 65 -10.24 -8.57 -1.12
CA ASP A 65 -10.15 -8.53 -2.59
C ASP A 65 -11.38 -7.83 -3.21
N ASN A 66 -12.50 -7.78 -2.48
CA ASN A 66 -13.71 -7.08 -2.89
C ASN A 66 -13.60 -5.54 -2.79
N ALA A 67 -12.50 -5.00 -2.26
CA ALA A 67 -12.30 -3.56 -2.11
C ALA A 67 -11.97 -2.83 -3.43
N SER A 68 -11.87 -3.55 -4.56
CA SER A 68 -11.55 -2.97 -5.89
C SER A 68 -10.26 -2.14 -5.92
N LEU A 69 -9.30 -2.54 -5.08
CA LEU A 69 -7.96 -1.96 -5.02
C LEU A 69 -6.97 -2.87 -5.76
N THR A 70 -6.11 -2.26 -6.58
CA THR A 70 -5.05 -2.96 -7.30
C THR A 70 -3.69 -2.36 -6.91
N PRO A 71 -2.74 -3.15 -6.36
CA PRO A 71 -2.86 -4.56 -5.96
C PRO A 71 -3.81 -4.78 -4.75
N PRO A 72 -4.23 -6.03 -4.47
CA PRO A 72 -5.08 -6.32 -3.33
C PRO A 72 -4.41 -5.87 -2.02
N PRO A 73 -5.18 -5.27 -1.10
CA PRO A 73 -4.61 -4.65 0.09
C PRO A 73 -4.15 -5.72 1.08
N ALA A 74 -2.93 -5.56 1.60
CA ALA A 74 -2.34 -6.53 2.52
C ALA A 74 -2.92 -6.49 3.95
N LYS A 75 -3.46 -5.35 4.38
CA LYS A 75 -3.98 -5.15 5.74
C LYS A 75 -5.03 -4.05 5.79
N LEU A 76 -6.12 -4.29 6.53
CA LEU A 76 -7.07 -3.26 6.91
C LEU A 76 -6.49 -2.42 8.07
N ILE A 77 -6.48 -1.09 7.91
CA ILE A 77 -5.99 -0.16 8.94
C ILE A 77 -7.14 0.32 9.82
N GLU A 78 -8.14 0.96 9.21
CA GLU A 78 -9.29 1.55 9.92
C GLU A 78 -10.53 1.53 9.02
N ILE A 79 -11.71 1.57 9.65
CA ILE A 79 -12.99 1.77 8.96
C ILE A 79 -13.52 3.15 9.36
N THR A 80 -13.51 4.11 8.43
CA THR A 80 -13.86 5.50 8.75
C THR A 80 -15.37 5.70 8.97
N ARG A 81 -16.23 5.13 8.11
CA ARG A 81 -17.70 5.32 8.18
C ARG A 81 -18.46 4.31 7.32
N ASN A 82 -19.73 4.10 7.64
CA ASN A 82 -20.68 3.44 6.75
C ASN A 82 -21.20 4.44 5.71
N MET A 83 -21.21 4.04 4.44
CA MET A 83 -21.67 4.88 3.31
C MET A 83 -23.03 4.45 2.74
N ALA A 84 -23.67 3.41 3.29
CA ALA A 84 -24.97 2.94 2.82
C ALA A 84 -26.10 3.91 3.21
N ALA A 85 -26.68 4.58 2.21
CA ALA A 85 -27.74 5.57 2.40
C ALA A 85 -29.01 5.01 3.08
N THR A 86 -29.28 3.71 2.92
CA THR A 86 -30.49 3.04 3.41
C THR A 86 -30.21 1.96 4.47
N SER A 87 -28.99 1.90 5.01
CA SER A 87 -28.64 0.87 5.98
C SER A 87 -29.39 1.06 7.30
N THR A 88 -30.17 0.06 7.69
CA THR A 88 -30.76 -0.07 9.04
C THR A 88 -29.84 -0.79 10.02
N LYS A 89 -28.61 -1.11 9.60
CA LYS A 89 -27.61 -1.82 10.41
C LYS A 89 -26.74 -0.83 11.21
N GLY A 90 -26.19 -1.30 12.33
CA GLY A 90 -25.29 -0.53 13.18
C GLY A 90 -23.92 -0.25 12.55
N ALA A 91 -23.08 0.49 13.27
CA ALA A 91 -21.71 0.79 12.85
C ALA A 91 -20.87 -0.50 12.71
N VAL A 92 -19.99 -0.53 11.70
CA VAL A 92 -19.08 -1.65 11.48
C VAL A 92 -18.00 -1.64 12.57
N ARG A 93 -17.83 -2.76 13.27
CA ARG A 93 -16.82 -2.92 14.31
C ARG A 93 -15.85 -4.04 13.94
N LEU A 94 -14.56 -3.78 14.06
CA LEU A 94 -13.55 -4.82 13.92
C LEU A 94 -13.70 -5.81 15.09
N VAL A 95 -13.89 -7.09 14.76
CA VAL A 95 -13.92 -8.16 15.75
C VAL A 95 -12.49 -8.69 15.92
N PRO A 96 -11.89 -8.60 17.13
CA PRO A 96 -10.57 -9.16 17.37
C PRO A 96 -10.62 -10.68 17.22
N ARG A 97 -9.52 -11.27 16.73
CA ARG A 97 -9.43 -12.74 16.52
C ARG A 97 -9.34 -13.53 17.84
N GLN A 98 -9.13 -12.86 18.96
CA GLN A 98 -9.10 -13.47 20.28
C GLN A 98 -10.49 -13.35 20.91
N ILE A 99 -11.05 -14.51 21.28
CA ILE A 99 -12.19 -14.61 22.20
C ILE A 99 -11.61 -14.69 23.61
#